data_AF-A0A2W5RZ01-F1
#
_entry.id   AF-A0A2W5RZ01-F1
#
_cell.length_a   1.000
_cell.length_b   1.000
_cell.length_c   1.000
_cell.angle_alpha   90.00
_cell.angle_beta   90.00
_cell.angle_gamma   90.00
#
_symmetry.space_group_name_H-M   'P 1'
#
loop_
_entity.id
_entity.type
_entity.pdbx_description
1 polymer ?
#
loop_
_entity_poly.entity_id
_entity_poly.type
_entity_poly.pdbx_seq_one_letter_code
_entity_poly.pdbx_strand_id
1 'polypeptide(L)'
;MSDKYIPRSKALYDEQIAKAMTEKFGYKNVMEIPKIEKITLNMGVGEATQDKKKVTSAAEEMELKLREGMPIGAKVTLRRERMYEFLDRLINIALPRVRDFRGLNPKSFDGRGNYAFGIKEQIIFP
;
A
#
# COMPACT_ATOMS: atom_id res chain seq x y z
N MET A 1 -25.28 -12.41 -16.07
CA MET A 1 -24.01 -13.17 -16.03
C MET A 1 -22.91 -12.13 -16.12
N SER A 2 -22.26 -11.82 -15.00
CA SER A 2 -21.30 -10.71 -14.92
C SER A 2 -20.01 -11.09 -15.63
N ASP A 3 -19.66 -10.37 -16.70
CA ASP A 3 -18.34 -10.43 -17.32
C ASP A 3 -17.28 -10.32 -16.23
N LYS A 4 -16.47 -11.37 -16.09
CA LYS A 4 -15.42 -11.47 -15.08
C LYS A 4 -14.31 -10.52 -15.49
N TYR A 5 -14.38 -9.26 -15.04
CA TYR A 5 -13.36 -8.25 -15.29
C TYR A 5 -12.02 -8.74 -14.71
N ILE A 6 -11.05 -8.98 -15.58
CA ILE A 6 -9.68 -9.34 -15.19
C ILE A 6 -8.88 -8.03 -15.12
N PRO A 7 -8.33 -7.66 -13.95
CA PRO A 7 -7.51 -6.46 -13.83
C PRO A 7 -6.30 -6.55 -14.76
N ARG A 8 -6.00 -5.45 -15.48
CA ARG A 8 -4.89 -5.41 -16.46
C ARG A 8 -3.55 -5.82 -15.85
N SER A 9 -3.28 -5.42 -14.61
CA SER A 9 -2.05 -5.78 -13.90
C SER A 9 -1.94 -7.27 -13.60
N LYS A 10 -3.06 -7.99 -13.49
CA LYS A 10 -3.08 -9.45 -13.33
C LYS A 10 -2.72 -10.14 -14.66
N ALA A 11 -3.29 -9.68 -15.78
CA ALA A 11 -2.95 -10.20 -17.10
C ALA A 11 -1.46 -9.95 -17.44
N LEU A 12 -0.95 -8.74 -17.15
CA LEU A 12 0.47 -8.40 -17.31
C LEU A 12 1.39 -9.34 -16.51
N TYR A 13 0.98 -9.67 -15.28
CA TYR A 13 1.73 -10.59 -14.43
C TYR A 13 1.83 -11.99 -15.04
N ASP A 14 0.69 -12.56 -15.46
CA ASP A 14 0.62 -13.92 -16.01
C ASP A 14 1.35 -14.04 -17.37
N GLU A 15 1.24 -13.02 -18.23
CA GLU A 15 1.77 -13.08 -19.60
C GLU A 15 3.25 -12.72 -19.71
N GLN A 16 3.68 -11.68 -19.00
CA GLN A 16 5.00 -11.08 -19.20
C GLN A 16 5.92 -11.29 -17.98
N ILE A 17 5.42 -11.00 -16.78
CA ILE A 17 6.27 -11.04 -15.57
C ILE A 17 6.65 -12.47 -15.21
N ALA A 18 5.69 -13.41 -15.22
CA ALA A 18 5.95 -14.80 -14.87
C ALA A 18 6.97 -15.45 -15.82
N LYS A 19 6.87 -15.18 -17.13
CA LYS A 19 7.83 -15.67 -18.14
C LYS A 19 9.21 -15.06 -17.94
N ALA A 20 9.28 -13.72 -17.82
CA ALA A 20 10.53 -13.02 -17.59
C ALA A 20 11.23 -13.44 -16.28
N MET A 21 10.46 -13.77 -15.23
CA MET A 21 10.99 -14.29 -13.97
C MET A 21 11.52 -15.72 -14.10
N THR A 22 10.82 -16.57 -14.85
CA THR A 22 11.26 -17.95 -15.11
C THR A 22 12.56 -17.97 -15.91
N GLU A 23 12.66 -17.12 -16.93
CA GLU A 23 13.87 -16.98 -17.74
C GLU A 23 15.06 -16.41 -16.95
N LYS A 24 14.84 -15.38 -16.13
CA LYS A 24 15.91 -14.72 -15.37
C LYS A 24 16.43 -15.51 -14.18
N PHE A 25 15.55 -16.23 -13.49
CA PHE A 25 15.89 -16.91 -12.24
C PHE A 25 15.89 -18.43 -12.35
N GLY A 26 15.49 -18.99 -13.50
CA GLY A 26 15.58 -20.42 -13.78
C GLY A 26 14.69 -21.29 -12.89
N TYR A 27 13.54 -20.76 -12.44
CA TYR A 27 12.61 -21.52 -11.60
C TYR A 27 12.16 -22.80 -12.30
N LYS A 28 12.30 -23.93 -11.63
CA LYS A 28 11.91 -25.25 -12.17
C LYS A 28 10.42 -25.51 -12.00
N ASN A 29 9.77 -24.80 -11.08
CA ASN A 29 8.37 -24.99 -10.74
C ASN A 29 7.59 -23.67 -10.87
N VAL A 30 6.45 -23.73 -11.57
CA VAL A 30 5.56 -22.58 -11.80
C VAL A 30 5.00 -22.00 -10.51
N MET A 31 4.91 -22.81 -9.45
CA MET A 31 4.43 -22.38 -8.13
C MET A 31 5.48 -21.64 -7.30
N GLU A 32 6.76 -21.70 -7.67
CA GLU A 32 7.83 -20.94 -6.99
C GLU A 32 7.86 -19.47 -7.40
N ILE A 33 7.18 -19.10 -8.50
CA ILE A 33 7.16 -17.74 -9.01
C ILE A 33 6.49 -16.82 -7.96
N PRO A 34 7.18 -15.78 -7.46
CA PRO A 34 6.67 -14.89 -6.44
C PRO A 34 5.39 -14.17 -6.87
N LYS A 35 4.32 -14.31 -6.09
CA LYS A 35 3.01 -13.67 -6.31
C LYS A 35 2.74 -12.64 -5.22
N ILE A 36 2.00 -11.59 -5.56
CA ILE A 36 1.50 -10.65 -4.56
C ILE A 36 0.33 -11.31 -3.81
N GLU A 37 0.46 -11.49 -2.50
CA GLU A 37 -0.58 -12.13 -1.66
C GLU A 37 -1.67 -11.14 -1.24
N LYS A 38 -1.26 -9.97 -0.73
CA LYS A 38 -2.15 -8.93 -0.21
C LYS A 38 -1.45 -7.57 -0.21
N ILE A 39 -2.24 -6.51 -0.27
CA ILE A 39 -1.78 -5.14 0.00
C ILE A 39 -2.50 -4.66 1.25
N THR A 40 -1.74 -4.21 2.25
CA THR A 40 -2.30 -3.60 3.46
C THR A 40 -2.09 -2.10 3.44
N LEU A 41 -3.18 -1.36 3.49
CA LEU A 41 -3.20 0.09 3.64
C LEU A 41 -3.43 0.40 5.11
N ASN A 42 -2.50 1.14 5.70
CA ASN A 42 -2.60 1.58 7.08
C ASN A 42 -2.52 3.10 7.10
N MET A 43 -3.52 3.72 7.73
CA MET A 43 -3.56 5.15 7.97
C MET A 43 -3.68 5.39 9.48
N GLY A 44 -2.66 6.00 10.05
CA GLY A 44 -2.71 6.51 11.42
C GLY A 44 -3.57 7.78 11.45
N VAL A 45 -4.61 7.78 12.27
CA VAL A 45 -5.54 8.90 12.45
C VAL A 45 -5.37 9.42 13.89
N GLY A 46 -4.11 9.61 14.31
CA GLY A 46 -3.78 9.95 15.70
C GLY A 46 -4.18 11.37 16.11
N GLU A 47 -4.36 12.28 15.15
CA GLU A 47 -4.69 13.69 15.41
C GLU A 47 -6.19 14.02 15.25
N ALA A 48 -6.99 13.19 14.56
CA ALA A 48 -8.40 13.52 14.31
C ALA A 48 -9.30 13.40 15.54
N THR A 49 -8.76 12.96 16.69
CA THR A 49 -9.47 12.96 17.97
C THR A 49 -9.30 14.26 18.77
N GLN A 50 -8.46 15.21 18.33
CA GLN A 50 -8.09 16.40 19.12
C GLN A 50 -8.76 17.72 18.70
N ASP A 51 -9.76 17.72 17.81
CA ASP A 51 -10.50 18.96 17.54
C ASP A 51 -11.61 19.23 18.58
N LYS A 52 -11.18 19.74 19.73
CA LYS A 52 -11.94 20.70 20.57
C LYS A 52 -10.97 21.61 21.34
N LYS A 53 -10.58 22.70 20.66
CA LYS A 53 -10.02 23.97 21.19
C LYS A 53 -8.54 23.96 21.65
N LYS A 54 -7.73 24.55 20.77
CA LYS A 54 -6.55 25.41 20.99
C LYS A 54 -6.04 25.62 22.44
N VAL A 55 -4.75 25.30 22.58
CA VAL A 55 -3.65 26.13 23.12
C VAL A 55 -3.43 26.11 24.65
N THR A 56 -2.15 25.86 25.01
CA THR A 56 -1.46 26.12 26.31
C THR A 56 -1.50 25.08 27.45
N SER A 57 -1.09 23.83 27.19
CA SER A 57 -0.50 22.96 28.25
C SER A 57 0.35 21.83 27.63
N ALA A 58 1.44 22.22 26.96
CA ALA A 58 2.18 21.40 25.99
C ALA A 58 3.36 20.58 26.54
N ALA A 59 3.51 20.39 27.86
CA ALA A 59 4.65 19.64 28.42
C ALA A 59 4.28 18.31 29.09
N GLU A 60 3.04 18.14 29.58
CA GLU A 60 2.60 16.91 30.26
C GLU A 60 1.61 16.07 29.42
N GLU A 61 1.13 16.56 28.28
CA GLU A 61 0.24 15.82 27.37
C GLU A 61 0.98 14.85 26.42
N MET A 62 2.31 14.74 26.56
CA MET A 62 3.18 14.02 25.63
C MET A 62 3.12 12.49 25.77
N GLU A 63 2.48 11.96 26.81
CA GLU A 63 2.15 10.54 26.91
C GLU A 63 0.77 10.32 26.29
N LEU A 64 0.76 10.11 24.96
CA LEU A 64 -0.39 9.71 24.11
C LEU A 64 -1.71 9.60 24.91
N LYS A 65 -2.55 10.64 24.87
CA LYS A 65 -3.92 10.71 25.43
C LYS A 65 -4.88 9.68 24.81
N LEU A 66 -4.47 8.42 24.76
CA LEU A 66 -5.20 7.30 24.21
C LEU A 66 -5.90 6.62 25.38
N ARG A 67 -7.23 6.70 25.38
CA ARG A 67 -8.05 5.88 26.27
C ARG A 67 -8.32 4.55 25.58
N GLU A 68 -8.47 3.50 26.37
CA GLU A 68 -8.88 2.19 25.86
C GLU A 68 -10.19 2.34 25.05
N GLY A 69 -10.19 1.86 23.81
CA GLY A 69 -11.32 1.99 22.88
C GLY A 69 -11.31 3.23 21.98
N MET A 70 -10.34 4.14 22.08
CA MET A 70 -10.22 5.25 21.11
C MET A 70 -9.73 4.74 19.74
N PRO A 71 -10.37 5.15 18.62
CA PRO A 71 -9.92 4.77 17.29
C PRO A 71 -8.64 5.53 16.91
N ILE A 72 -7.51 4.82 16.83
CA ILE A 72 -6.18 5.38 16.52
C ILE A 72 -5.89 5.41 15.02
N GLY A 73 -6.57 4.58 14.23
CA GLY A 73 -6.31 4.48 12.81
C GLY A 73 -7.23 3.51 12.08
N ALA A 74 -7.09 3.47 10.76
CA ALA A 74 -7.83 2.58 9.88
C ALA A 74 -6.85 1.68 9.13
N LYS A 75 -7.15 0.38 9.10
CA LYS A 75 -6.42 -0.62 8.32
C LYS A 75 -7.35 -1.27 7.32
N VAL A 76 -6.98 -1.24 6.04
CA VAL A 76 -7.69 -1.93 4.96
C VAL A 76 -6.76 -2.96 4.35
N THR A 77 -7.21 -4.21 4.22
CA THR A 77 -6.43 -5.27 3.56
C THR A 77 -7.11 -5.67 2.25
N LEU A 78 -6.44 -5.39 1.15
CA LEU A 78 -6.88 -5.74 -0.21
C LEU A 78 -6.29 -7.09 -0.61
N ARG A 79 -7.12 -7.93 -1.24
CA ARG A 79 -6.75 -9.26 -1.76
C ARG A 79 -7.41 -9.50 -3.10
N ARG A 80 -6.89 -10.47 -3.87
CA ARG A 80 -7.43 -10.92 -5.16
C ARG A 80 -7.57 -9.75 -6.17
N GLU A 81 -8.69 -9.62 -6.86
CA GLU A 81 -8.90 -8.65 -7.95
C GLU A 81 -8.75 -7.19 -7.47
N ARG A 82 -9.39 -6.83 -6.33
CA ARG A 82 -9.31 -5.47 -5.75
C ARG A 82 -7.88 -5.02 -5.45
N MET A 83 -6.98 -5.95 -5.16
CA MET A 83 -5.57 -5.67 -4.92
C MET A 83 -4.86 -5.27 -6.22
N TYR A 84 -5.10 -6.00 -7.32
CA TYR A 84 -4.52 -5.67 -8.62
C TYR A 84 -5.08 -4.36 -9.19
N GLU A 85 -6.38 -4.10 -9.01
CA GLU A 85 -6.98 -2.82 -9.41
C GLU A 85 -6.39 -1.64 -8.63
N PHE A 86 -6.21 -1.81 -7.31
CA PHE A 86 -5.57 -0.80 -6.49
C PHE A 86 -4.13 -0.55 -6.92
N LEU A 87 -3.36 -1.62 -7.19
CA LEU A 87 -1.99 -1.52 -7.66
C LEU A 87 -1.91 -0.77 -9.01
N ASP A 88 -2.84 -1.05 -9.93
CA ASP A 88 -2.93 -0.35 -11.21
C ASP A 88 -3.14 1.16 -11.02
N ARG A 89 -4.14 1.53 -10.21
CA ARG A 89 -4.44 2.93 -9.88
C ARG A 89 -3.29 3.60 -9.14
N LEU A 90 -2.62 2.87 -8.25
CA LEU A 90 -1.47 3.38 -7.52
C LEU A 90 -0.34 3.75 -8.49
N ILE A 91 0.05 2.83 -9.38
CA ILE A 91 1.18 3.03 -10.29
C ILE A 91 0.85 4.06 -11.39
N ASN A 92 -0.32 3.96 -12.01
CA ASN A 92 -0.65 4.75 -13.20
C ASN A 92 -1.27 6.11 -12.86
N ILE A 93 -1.91 6.28 -11.69
CA ILE A 93 -2.63 7.50 -11.33
C ILE A 93 -2.00 8.18 -10.13
N ALA A 94 -1.83 7.47 -9.01
CA ALA A 94 -1.43 8.10 -7.75
C ALA A 94 0.05 8.51 -7.71
N LEU A 95 0.98 7.62 -8.09
CA LEU A 95 2.42 7.91 -8.05
C LEU A 95 2.84 9.10 -8.94
N PRO A 96 2.35 9.24 -10.19
CA PRO A 96 2.68 10.40 -11.03
C PRO A 96 2.13 11.72 -10.49
N ARG A 97 1.08 11.68 -9.66
CA ARG A 97 0.46 12.87 -9.05
C ARG A 97 1.16 13.32 -7.76
N VAL A 98 2.08 12.51 -7.21
CA VAL A 98 2.85 12.88 -6.02
C VAL A 98 3.78 14.04 -6.38
N ARG A 99 3.62 15.17 -5.70
CA ARG A 99 4.55 16.31 -5.81
C ARG A 99 5.95 15.88 -5.38
N ASP A 100 6.95 16.21 -6.20
CA ASP A 100 8.36 15.83 -6.01
C ASP A 100 8.63 14.32 -5.95
N PHE A 101 7.92 13.52 -6.77
CA PHE A 101 8.20 12.09 -6.87
C PHE A 101 9.58 11.82 -7.49
N ARG A 102 10.55 11.40 -6.66
CA ARG A 102 11.90 11.00 -7.09
C ARG A 102 12.05 9.50 -7.34
N GLY A 103 10.94 8.76 -7.35
CA GLY A 103 10.94 7.30 -7.42
C GLY A 103 10.75 6.63 -6.06
N LEU A 104 10.55 5.31 -6.13
CA LEU A 104 10.42 4.45 -4.95
C LEU A 104 11.82 4.03 -4.45
N ASN A 105 12.00 4.00 -3.13
CA ASN A 105 13.29 3.62 -2.52
C ASN A 105 13.47 2.09 -2.58
N PRO A 106 14.49 1.57 -3.29
CA PRO A 106 14.74 0.13 -3.38
C PRO A 106 15.19 -0.50 -2.05
N LYS A 107 15.56 0.30 -1.05
CA LYS A 107 15.96 -0.19 0.28
C LYS A 107 14.79 -0.46 1.21
N SER A 108 13.55 -0.16 0.82
CA SER A 108 12.38 -0.36 1.69
C SER A 108 11.84 -1.80 1.70
N PHE A 109 12.62 -2.76 1.20
CA PHE A 109 12.32 -4.18 1.33
C PHE A 109 12.79 -4.72 2.69
N ASP A 110 12.01 -5.59 3.30
CA ASP A 110 12.29 -6.18 4.62
C ASP A 110 13.22 -7.41 4.58
N GLY A 111 13.90 -7.65 3.45
CA GLY A 111 14.76 -8.82 3.23
C GLY A 111 14.01 -10.15 3.02
N ARG A 112 12.69 -10.19 3.25
CA ARG A 112 11.82 -11.36 2.98
C ARG A 112 10.95 -11.19 1.74
N GLY A 113 11.16 -10.11 1.00
CA GLY A 113 10.43 -9.81 -0.22
C GLY A 113 9.16 -8.99 0.00
N ASN A 114 8.90 -8.48 1.21
CA ASN A 114 7.82 -7.52 1.42
C ASN A 114 8.33 -6.09 1.25
N TYR A 115 7.52 -5.26 0.60
CA TYR A 115 7.82 -3.86 0.34
C TYR A 115 6.87 -2.95 1.11
N ALA A 116 7.42 -1.95 1.80
CA ALA A 116 6.65 -0.94 2.51
C ALA A 116 7.11 0.46 2.10
N PHE A 117 6.17 1.39 1.92
CA PHE A 117 6.49 2.80 1.72
C PHE A 117 5.40 3.68 2.31
N GLY A 118 5.80 4.86 2.79
CA GLY A 118 4.88 5.87 3.29
C GLY A 118 4.48 6.86 2.20
N ILE A 119 3.20 7.25 2.20
CA ILE A 119 2.69 8.36 1.41
C ILE A 119 2.40 9.51 2.38
N LYS A 120 2.99 10.68 2.13
CA LYS A 120 2.86 11.85 3.01
C LYS A 120 1.53 12.59 2.84
N GLU A 121 0.98 12.61 1.63
CA GLU A 121 -0.24 13.35 1.31
C GLU A 121 -1.29 12.39 0.70
N GLN A 122 -2.48 12.29 1.30
CA GLN A 122 -3.57 11.44 0.81
C GLN A 122 -4.25 11.99 -0.46
N ILE A 123 -4.01 13.27 -0.79
CA ILE A 123 -4.62 14.00 -1.92
C ILE A 123 -4.24 13.40 -3.29
N ILE A 124 -3.35 12.41 -3.32
CA ILE A 124 -2.93 11.71 -4.52
C ILE A 124 -3.98 10.70 -5.05
N PHE A 125 -4.96 10.33 -4.24
CA PHE A 125 -6.08 9.47 -4.67
C PHE A 125 -7.30 10.35 -5.00
N PRO A 126 -7.86 10.27 -6.23
CA PRO A 126 -9.11 10.94 -6.58
C PRO A 126 -10.33 10.33 -5.85
#